data_AF-A0A439U3K9-F1
#
_entry.id   AF-A0A439U3K9-F1
#
_cell.length_a   1.000
_cell.length_b   1.000
_cell.length_c   1.000
_cell.angle_alpha   90.00
_cell.angle_beta   90.00
_cell.angle_gamma   90.00
#
_symmetry.space_group_name_H-M   'P 1'
#
loop_
_entity.id
_entity.type
_entity.pdbx_description
1 polymer ?
#
loop_
_entity_poly.entity_id
_entity_poly.type
_entity_poly.pdbx_seq_one_letter_code
_entity_poly.pdbx_strand_id
1 'polypeptide(L)'
;MRFRQTRWPLEPTAVLWMAIGWVGFALLPWYGIEDGFFGLSWLLDGYPFDIKFAPALVLALNGEKLWLAPLGSLLAAPLLLWGRNKSDPFFGRLLVIVGAAGFGWLLFQGFAIGLHGWQFSWLSSLFGDLGDRQFGMGYGALLVSGAFLFLLTLGIAARGAVGGDVFVVSSIGFVVAVVSIFIFMPILMMLANAMQTDDGGYSLVAFLAKLFSSRLWSLD
;
A
#
# COMPACT_ATOMS: atom_id res chain seq x y z
N MET A 1 6.68 -47.37 3.38
CA MET A 1 7.56 -46.19 3.52
C MET A 1 6.70 -44.95 3.74
N ARG A 2 6.67 -44.39 4.95
CA ARG A 2 6.04 -43.08 5.20
C ARG A 2 7.01 -42.01 4.71
N PHE A 3 6.70 -41.33 3.62
CA PHE A 3 7.39 -40.09 3.27
C PHE A 3 7.27 -39.16 4.48
N ARG A 4 8.40 -38.83 5.11
CA ARG A 4 8.45 -37.70 6.05
C ARG A 4 8.03 -36.49 5.24
N GLN A 5 6.79 -36.04 5.41
CA GLN A 5 6.41 -34.71 4.98
C GLN A 5 7.32 -33.75 5.74
N THR A 6 8.31 -33.19 5.05
CA THR A 6 9.09 -32.07 5.54
C THR A 6 8.10 -30.94 5.80
N ARG A 7 7.65 -30.83 7.05
CA ARG A 7 6.82 -29.72 7.50
C ARG A 7 7.72 -28.49 7.52
N TRP A 8 7.51 -27.60 6.57
CA TRP A 8 8.12 -26.28 6.62
C TRP A 8 7.57 -25.57 7.87
N PRO A 9 8.42 -24.79 8.57
CA PRO A 9 7.99 -24.06 9.76
C PRO A 9 6.96 -22.97 9.42
N LEU A 10 6.89 -22.53 8.16
CA LEU A 10 5.93 -21.55 7.66
C LEU A 10 5.34 -22.04 6.33
N GLU A 11 4.13 -21.61 6.03
CA GLU A 11 3.49 -21.89 4.73
C GLU A 11 4.31 -21.27 3.59
N PRO A 12 4.71 -22.05 2.56
CA PRO A 12 5.63 -21.58 1.51
C PRO A 12 5.15 -20.33 0.78
N THR A 13 3.84 -20.21 0.54
CA THR A 13 3.25 -19.03 -0.10
C THR A 13 3.40 -17.78 0.77
N ALA A 14 3.26 -17.90 2.09
CA ALA A 14 3.47 -16.78 3.00
C ALA A 14 4.95 -16.36 3.00
N VAL A 15 5.87 -17.33 3.05
CA VAL A 15 7.32 -17.08 2.98
C VAL A 15 7.70 -16.36 1.68
N LEU A 16 7.17 -16.79 0.54
CA LEU A 16 7.41 -16.15 -0.75
C LEU A 16 7.03 -14.67 -0.73
N TRP A 17 5.80 -14.36 -0.32
CA TRP A 17 5.33 -12.97 -0.31
C TRP A 17 6.01 -12.12 0.75
N MET A 18 6.36 -12.69 1.91
CA MET A 18 7.22 -12.02 2.88
C MET A 18 8.59 -11.69 2.29
N ALA A 19 9.22 -12.64 1.59
CA ALA A 19 10.53 -12.43 0.98
C ALA A 19 10.47 -11.33 -0.10
N ILE A 20 9.45 -11.35 -0.96
CA ILE A 20 9.21 -10.29 -1.95
C ILE A 20 9.02 -8.93 -1.26
N GLY A 21 8.22 -8.89 -0.19
CA GLY A 21 8.01 -7.66 0.59
C GLY A 21 9.31 -7.14 1.21
N TRP A 22 10.10 -8.01 1.83
CA TRP A 22 11.39 -7.61 2.41
C TRP A 22 12.41 -7.17 1.35
N VAL A 23 12.46 -7.83 0.20
CA VAL A 23 13.29 -7.39 -0.93
C VAL A 23 12.88 -5.98 -1.38
N GLY A 24 11.58 -5.74 -1.56
CA GLY A 24 11.07 -4.41 -1.90
C GLY A 24 11.37 -3.35 -0.84
N PHE A 25 11.18 -3.70 0.43
CA PHE A 25 11.33 -2.76 1.55
C PHE A 25 12.79 -2.43 1.86
N ALA A 26 13.70 -3.41 1.75
CA ALA A 26 15.08 -3.30 2.21
C ALA A 26 16.10 -3.07 1.10
N LEU A 27 15.80 -3.44 -0.16
CA LEU A 27 16.80 -3.42 -1.24
C LEU A 27 16.43 -2.51 -2.41
N LEU A 28 15.15 -2.23 -2.64
CA LEU A 28 14.74 -1.45 -3.80
C LEU A 28 14.43 0.01 -3.42
N PRO A 29 14.73 0.97 -4.30
CA PRO A 29 14.35 2.37 -4.14
C PRO A 29 12.86 2.50 -3.84
N TRP A 30 12.55 3.18 -2.74
CA TRP A 30 11.17 3.33 -2.29
C TRP A 30 10.38 4.33 -3.16
N TYR A 31 11.05 5.41 -3.57
CA TYR A 31 10.49 6.44 -4.44
C TYR A 31 10.96 6.25 -5.90
N GLY A 32 10.20 6.85 -6.82
CA GLY A 32 10.47 6.80 -8.25
C GLY A 32 11.76 7.52 -8.60
N ILE A 33 12.54 6.91 -9.50
CA ILE A 33 13.82 7.44 -9.99
C ILE A 33 13.57 8.14 -11.33
N GLU A 34 13.98 9.41 -11.43
CA GLU A 34 13.81 10.24 -12.63
C GLU A 34 14.55 9.67 -13.84
N ASP A 35 15.80 9.24 -13.68
CA ASP A 35 16.64 8.67 -14.75
C ASP A 35 16.25 7.24 -15.16
N GLY A 36 15.21 6.68 -14.52
CA GLY A 36 14.70 5.35 -14.78
C GLY A 36 15.38 4.24 -13.98
N PHE A 37 14.57 3.34 -13.42
CA PHE A 37 15.05 2.24 -12.58
C PHE A 37 15.96 1.23 -13.32
N PHE A 38 15.65 0.93 -14.58
CA PHE A 38 16.41 -0.04 -15.39
C PHE A 38 17.74 0.50 -15.93
N GLY A 39 17.99 1.80 -15.80
CA GLY A 39 19.29 2.40 -16.11
C GLY A 39 20.38 2.02 -15.11
N LEU A 40 20.00 1.52 -13.92
CA LEU A 40 20.89 1.07 -12.83
C LEU A 40 21.88 2.13 -12.32
N SER A 41 21.79 3.39 -12.77
CA SER A 41 22.63 4.52 -12.28
C SER A 41 22.45 4.74 -10.78
N TRP A 42 21.24 4.54 -10.27
CA TRP A 42 20.91 4.61 -8.85
C TRP A 42 21.78 3.72 -7.96
N LEU A 43 22.34 2.61 -8.47
CA LEU A 43 23.27 1.77 -7.71
C LEU A 43 24.61 2.45 -7.45
N LEU A 44 25.03 3.35 -8.32
CA LEU A 44 26.33 4.04 -8.28
C LEU A 44 26.21 5.46 -7.72
N ASP A 45 25.02 6.07 -7.83
CA ASP A 45 24.78 7.48 -7.48
C ASP A 45 24.41 7.69 -6.00
N GLY A 46 24.93 6.84 -5.09
CA GLY A 46 24.76 7.02 -3.63
C GLY A 46 23.81 6.04 -2.94
N TYR A 47 23.39 4.97 -3.61
CA TYR A 47 22.68 3.87 -2.96
C TYR A 47 23.55 3.19 -1.87
N PRO A 48 22.96 2.78 -0.73
CA PRO A 48 21.55 2.90 -0.34
C PRO A 48 21.22 4.11 0.55
N PHE A 49 22.16 5.04 0.78
CA PHE A 49 22.02 6.06 1.82
C PHE A 49 21.50 7.41 1.31
N ASP A 50 21.64 7.70 0.02
CA ASP A 50 21.03 8.88 -0.58
C ASP A 50 19.50 8.76 -0.56
N ILE A 51 18.82 9.77 -0.01
CA ILE A 51 17.36 9.82 0.16
C ILE A 51 16.58 9.58 -1.15
N LYS A 52 17.18 9.90 -2.31
CA LYS A 52 16.56 9.71 -3.63
C LYS A 52 16.50 8.24 -4.05
N PHE A 53 17.50 7.45 -3.64
CA PHE A 53 17.68 6.06 -4.07
C PHE A 53 17.47 5.06 -2.93
N ALA A 54 17.30 5.55 -1.70
CA ALA A 54 17.22 4.74 -0.50
C ALA A 54 15.99 3.82 -0.50
N PRO A 55 16.16 2.56 -0.07
CA PRO A 55 15.06 1.70 0.32
C PRO A 55 14.31 2.22 1.55
N ALA A 56 13.06 1.81 1.72
CA ALA A 56 12.22 2.24 2.84
C ALA A 56 12.81 1.89 4.20
N LEU A 57 13.49 0.74 4.31
CA LEU A 57 14.18 0.35 5.54
C LEU A 57 15.24 1.39 5.94
N VAL A 58 16.04 1.84 4.98
CA VAL A 58 17.13 2.81 5.25
C VAL A 58 16.56 4.17 5.58
N LEU A 59 15.54 4.62 4.84
CA LEU A 59 14.82 5.86 5.14
C LEU A 59 14.29 5.85 6.58
N ALA A 60 13.51 4.82 6.93
CA ALA A 60 12.90 4.70 8.26
C ALA A 60 13.93 4.64 9.39
N LEU A 61 15.05 3.92 9.20
CA LEU A 61 16.10 3.80 10.21
C LEU A 61 16.92 5.09 10.38
N ASN A 62 17.09 5.87 9.32
CA ASN A 62 17.78 7.17 9.38
C ASN A 62 16.89 8.29 9.96
N GLY A 63 15.65 7.96 10.36
CA GLY A 63 14.69 8.95 10.83
C GLY A 63 14.01 9.73 9.70
N GLU A 64 14.30 9.38 8.45
CA GLU A 64 13.67 9.96 7.27
C GLU A 64 12.33 9.27 7.00
N LYS A 65 11.30 10.04 6.63
CA LYS A 65 10.01 9.47 6.20
C LYS A 65 9.44 8.44 7.19
N LEU A 66 9.37 8.81 8.49
CA LEU A 66 9.01 7.88 9.58
C LEU A 66 7.69 7.12 9.38
N TRP A 67 6.79 7.62 8.54
CA TRP A 67 5.56 6.93 8.15
C TRP A 67 5.81 5.61 7.42
N LEU A 68 7.04 5.30 6.98
CA LEU A 68 7.41 4.01 6.39
C LEU A 68 7.65 2.91 7.45
N ALA A 69 7.97 3.28 8.69
CA ALA A 69 8.32 2.33 9.76
C ALA A 69 7.22 1.29 10.07
N PRO A 70 5.91 1.62 10.09
CA PRO A 70 4.85 0.64 10.31
C PRO A 70 4.82 -0.49 9.27
N LEU A 71 5.29 -0.27 8.05
CA LEU A 71 5.30 -1.31 7.01
C LEU A 71 6.30 -2.42 7.33
N GLY A 72 7.46 -2.08 7.89
CA GLY A 72 8.47 -3.05 8.31
C GLY A 72 7.95 -3.96 9.43
N SER A 73 7.26 -3.39 10.42
CA SER A 73 6.68 -4.18 11.52
C SER A 73 5.55 -5.10 11.04
N LEU A 74 4.71 -4.63 10.11
CA LEU A 74 3.69 -5.45 9.48
C LEU A 74 4.27 -6.56 8.59
N LEU A 75 5.38 -6.32 7.86
CA LEU A 75 6.08 -7.36 7.10
C LEU A 75 6.73 -8.42 7.98
N ALA A 76 7.14 -8.06 9.21
CA ALA A 76 7.67 -9.01 10.19
C ALA A 76 6.57 -9.85 10.86
N ALA A 77 5.35 -9.32 11.00
CA ALA A 77 4.27 -9.94 11.77
C ALA A 77 3.91 -11.39 11.37
N PRO A 78 3.95 -11.81 10.08
CA PRO A 78 3.70 -13.20 9.71
C PRO A 78 4.72 -14.21 10.28
N LEU A 79 5.88 -13.78 10.78
CA LEU A 79 6.82 -14.64 11.52
C LEU A 79 6.18 -15.24 12.78
N LEU A 80 5.14 -14.62 13.33
CA LEU A 80 4.36 -15.16 14.46
C LEU A 80 3.62 -16.47 14.11
N LEU A 81 3.56 -16.83 12.83
CA LEU A 81 2.98 -18.08 12.35
C LEU A 81 3.96 -19.26 12.38
N TRP A 82 5.18 -19.06 12.90
CA TRP A 82 6.18 -20.11 12.95
C TRP A 82 5.67 -21.35 13.67
N GLY A 83 5.74 -22.49 13.00
CA GLY A 83 5.25 -23.79 13.46
C GLY A 83 3.73 -23.97 13.40
N ARG A 84 2.97 -22.99 12.90
CA ARG A 84 1.50 -23.06 12.77
C ARG A 84 1.11 -23.50 11.36
N ASN A 85 0.05 -24.31 11.29
CA ASN A 85 -0.50 -24.79 10.02
C ASN A 85 -1.55 -23.82 9.48
N LYS A 86 -1.80 -23.86 8.16
CA LYS A 86 -2.91 -23.13 7.52
C LYS A 86 -4.30 -23.41 8.12
N SER A 87 -4.50 -24.56 8.76
CA SER A 87 -5.76 -24.92 9.43
C SER A 87 -5.99 -24.20 10.76
N ASP A 88 -4.97 -23.54 11.34
CA ASP A 88 -5.14 -22.72 12.54
C ASP A 88 -5.95 -21.46 12.18
N PRO A 89 -7.10 -21.18 12.84
CA PRO A 89 -7.87 -19.96 12.62
C PRO A 89 -7.05 -18.66 12.79
N PHE A 90 -6.00 -18.71 13.62
CA PHE A 90 -5.08 -17.59 13.80
C PHE A 90 -4.29 -17.29 12.52
N PHE A 91 -3.92 -18.30 11.74
CA PHE A 91 -3.18 -18.13 10.48
C PHE A 91 -3.91 -17.19 9.52
N GLY A 92 -5.16 -17.53 9.20
CA GLY A 92 -5.96 -16.71 8.28
C GLY A 92 -6.27 -15.33 8.84
N ARG A 93 -6.56 -15.23 10.15
CA ARG A 93 -6.88 -13.94 10.79
C ARG A 93 -5.69 -12.99 10.78
N LEU A 94 -4.50 -13.48 11.16
CA LEU A 94 -3.29 -12.66 11.20
C LEU A 94 -2.95 -12.14 9.80
N LEU A 95 -2.93 -13.00 8.79
CA LEU A 95 -2.60 -12.59 7.42
C LEU A 95 -3.60 -11.59 6.84
N VAL A 96 -4.89 -11.73 7.15
CA VAL A 96 -5.90 -10.74 6.76
C VAL A 96 -5.62 -9.39 7.41
N ILE A 97 -5.36 -9.36 8.72
CA ILE A 97 -5.09 -8.12 9.44
C ILE A 97 -3.82 -7.46 8.92
N VAL A 98 -2.72 -8.22 8.79
CA VAL A 98 -1.43 -7.74 8.30
C VAL A 98 -1.55 -7.22 6.87
N GLY A 99 -2.15 -8.00 5.98
CA GLY A 99 -2.30 -7.62 4.58
C GLY A 99 -3.22 -6.42 4.40
N ALA A 100 -4.36 -6.37 5.10
CA ALA A 100 -5.27 -5.23 5.03
C ALA A 100 -4.68 -3.96 5.64
N ALA A 101 -4.02 -4.06 6.79
CA ALA A 101 -3.37 -2.92 7.43
C ALA A 101 -2.20 -2.40 6.59
N GLY A 102 -1.33 -3.29 6.08
CA GLY A 102 -0.17 -2.90 5.29
C GLY A 102 -0.54 -2.30 3.94
N PHE A 103 -1.48 -2.94 3.24
CA PHE A 103 -1.99 -2.42 1.97
C PHE A 103 -2.78 -1.13 2.16
N GLY A 104 -3.64 -1.06 3.18
CA GLY A 104 -4.39 0.14 3.53
C GLY A 104 -3.48 1.32 3.89
N TRP A 105 -2.42 1.08 4.66
CA TRP A 105 -1.43 2.10 4.99
C TRP A 105 -0.69 2.61 3.75
N LEU A 106 -0.33 1.71 2.83
CA LEU A 106 0.26 2.08 1.53
C LEU A 106 -0.66 2.96 0.69
N LEU A 107 -1.94 2.61 0.60
CA LEU A 107 -2.92 3.44 -0.10
C LEU A 107 -3.08 4.79 0.59
N PHE A 108 -3.19 4.79 1.92
CA PHE A 108 -3.31 6.00 2.70
C PHE A 108 -2.13 6.93 2.42
N GLN A 109 -0.88 6.51 2.61
CA GLN A 109 0.26 7.40 2.35
C GLN A 109 0.35 7.80 0.87
N GLY A 110 0.00 6.92 -0.09
CA GLY A 110 0.11 7.18 -1.52
C GLY A 110 -0.87 8.23 -2.04
N PHE A 111 -2.02 8.37 -1.37
CA PHE A 111 -3.04 9.34 -1.72
C PHE A 111 -3.17 10.49 -0.73
N ALA A 112 -2.74 10.32 0.52
CA ALA A 112 -2.81 11.37 1.53
C ALA A 112 -1.60 12.31 1.48
N ILE A 113 -0.43 11.84 1.03
CA ILE A 113 0.80 12.63 1.01
C ILE A 113 1.19 12.96 -0.43
N GLY A 114 1.21 14.25 -0.76
CA GLY A 114 1.58 14.76 -2.08
C GLY A 114 2.95 15.45 -2.09
N LEU A 115 3.23 16.12 -3.22
CA LEU A 115 4.49 16.87 -3.44
C LEU A 115 4.63 18.13 -2.57
N HIS A 116 3.53 18.59 -1.95
CA HIS A 116 3.47 19.81 -1.14
C HIS A 116 2.87 19.53 0.26
N GLY A 117 3.04 18.32 0.79
CA GLY A 117 2.46 17.90 2.07
C GLY A 117 1.13 17.18 1.93
N TRP A 118 0.23 17.34 2.90
CA TRP A 118 -1.06 16.65 2.92
C TRP A 118 -1.96 17.05 1.75
N GLN A 119 -2.54 16.06 1.05
CA GLN A 119 -3.51 16.31 -0.02
C GLN A 119 -4.86 16.78 0.50
N PHE A 120 -5.22 16.40 1.73
CA PHE A 120 -6.50 16.75 2.34
C PHE A 120 -6.29 17.70 3.52
N SER A 121 -7.00 18.83 3.53
CA SER A 121 -6.85 19.88 4.56
C SER A 121 -7.15 19.39 5.98
N TRP A 122 -8.07 18.42 6.14
CA TRP A 122 -8.40 17.84 7.44
C TRP A 122 -7.23 17.07 8.07
N LEU A 123 -6.29 16.55 7.28
CA LEU A 123 -5.10 15.89 7.80
C LEU A 123 -4.16 16.90 8.47
N SER A 124 -3.98 18.07 7.86
CA SER A 124 -3.22 19.17 8.47
C SER A 124 -3.84 19.61 9.80
N SER A 125 -5.18 19.59 9.91
CA SER A 125 -5.87 19.92 11.17
C SER A 125 -5.66 18.87 12.27
N LEU A 126 -5.52 17.59 11.92
CA LEU A 126 -5.36 16.50 12.89
C LEU A 126 -3.89 16.26 13.30
N PHE A 127 -2.98 16.34 12.33
CA PHE A 127 -1.58 15.95 12.51
C PHE A 127 -0.61 17.15 12.46
N GLY A 128 -1.12 18.35 12.15
CA GLY A 128 -0.28 19.50 11.83
C GLY A 128 0.23 19.45 10.39
N ASP A 129 0.98 20.49 10.00
CA ASP A 129 1.70 20.48 8.74
C ASP A 129 2.72 19.33 8.72
N LEU A 130 2.76 18.59 7.62
CA LEU A 130 3.69 17.48 7.46
C LEU A 130 5.14 17.99 7.42
N GLY A 131 5.37 19.20 6.90
CA GLY A 131 6.70 19.80 6.77
C GLY A 131 7.61 19.08 5.76
N ASP A 132 7.05 18.14 5.00
CA ASP A 132 7.77 17.28 4.07
C ASP A 132 6.84 16.85 2.91
N ARG A 133 7.39 16.14 1.93
CA ARG A 133 6.70 15.71 0.70
C ARG A 133 6.95 14.27 0.36
N GLN A 134 6.07 13.71 -0.46
CA GLN A 134 6.22 12.38 -1.02
C GLN A 134 6.27 12.44 -2.54
N PHE A 135 7.34 11.88 -3.10
CA PHE A 135 7.47 11.65 -4.54
C PHE A 135 6.69 10.41 -4.95
N GLY A 136 6.54 10.20 -6.26
CA GLY A 136 5.94 8.98 -6.79
C GLY A 136 6.58 7.73 -6.19
N MET A 137 5.77 6.71 -5.92
CA MET A 137 6.25 5.45 -5.37
C MET A 137 7.01 4.63 -6.42
N GLY A 138 8.14 4.06 -6.03
CA GLY A 138 9.03 3.27 -6.87
C GLY A 138 8.76 1.76 -6.79
N TYR A 139 9.72 0.98 -7.32
CA TYR A 139 9.61 -0.49 -7.37
C TYR A 139 9.63 -1.15 -5.99
N GLY A 140 10.26 -0.53 -4.98
CA GLY A 140 10.20 -1.03 -3.61
C GLY A 140 8.78 -1.04 -3.06
N ALA A 141 8.05 0.07 -3.23
CA ALA A 141 6.65 0.17 -2.86
C ALA A 141 5.75 -0.77 -3.67
N LEU A 142 6.04 -0.97 -4.96
CA LEU A 142 5.33 -1.94 -5.80
C LEU A 142 5.43 -3.37 -5.23
N LEU A 143 6.64 -3.84 -4.89
CA LEU A 143 6.81 -5.18 -4.33
C LEU A 143 6.16 -5.33 -2.94
N VAL A 144 6.28 -4.31 -2.09
CA VAL A 144 5.66 -4.33 -0.75
C VAL A 144 4.13 -4.30 -0.85
N SER A 145 3.55 -3.53 -1.76
CA SER A 145 2.11 -3.54 -2.01
C SER A 145 1.61 -4.89 -2.51
N GLY A 146 2.32 -5.51 -3.45
CA GLY A 146 2.04 -6.87 -3.91
C GLY A 146 2.12 -7.87 -2.75
N ALA A 147 3.16 -7.82 -1.93
CA ALA A 147 3.32 -8.69 -0.77
C ALA A 147 2.12 -8.59 0.20
N PHE A 148 1.72 -7.38 0.61
CA PHE A 148 0.57 -7.22 1.50
C PHE A 148 -0.74 -7.68 0.87
N LEU A 149 -0.96 -7.38 -0.41
CA LEU A 149 -2.15 -7.83 -1.13
C LEU A 149 -2.24 -9.35 -1.17
N PHE A 150 -1.14 -10.04 -1.49
CA PHE A 150 -1.17 -11.50 -1.60
C PHE A 150 -1.12 -12.22 -0.24
N LEU A 151 -0.56 -11.58 0.80
CA LEU A 151 -0.74 -12.05 2.18
C LEU A 151 -2.21 -11.91 2.61
N LEU A 152 -2.88 -10.80 2.27
CA LEU A 152 -4.30 -10.59 2.52
C LEU A 152 -5.13 -11.69 1.84
N THR A 153 -4.95 -11.93 0.54
CA THR A 153 -5.72 -12.93 -0.21
C THR A 153 -5.42 -14.35 0.26
N LEU A 154 -4.17 -14.66 0.64
CA LEU A 154 -3.82 -15.93 1.26
C LEU A 154 -4.57 -16.13 2.58
N GLY A 155 -4.65 -15.09 3.42
CA GLY A 155 -5.42 -15.12 4.66
C GLY A 155 -6.93 -15.32 4.43
N ILE A 156 -7.50 -14.67 3.41
CA ILE A 156 -8.91 -14.82 3.02
C ILE A 156 -9.18 -16.25 2.53
N ALA A 157 -8.31 -16.79 1.66
CA ALA A 157 -8.43 -18.17 1.18
C ALA A 157 -8.28 -19.19 2.32
N ALA A 158 -7.33 -19.00 3.24
CA ALA A 158 -7.17 -19.87 4.41
C ALA A 158 -8.42 -19.93 5.31
N ARG A 159 -9.29 -18.91 5.25
CA ARG A 159 -10.57 -18.86 5.97
C ARG A 159 -11.75 -19.48 5.20
N GLY A 160 -11.50 -20.12 4.04
CA GLY A 160 -12.49 -20.89 3.30
C GLY A 160 -13.17 -20.15 2.13
N ALA A 161 -12.75 -18.94 1.80
CA ALA A 161 -13.26 -18.23 0.63
C ALA A 161 -12.96 -19.04 -0.66
N VAL A 162 -13.96 -19.18 -1.53
CA VAL A 162 -13.84 -19.93 -2.80
C VAL A 162 -13.27 -21.34 -2.59
N GLY A 163 -13.74 -22.03 -1.54
CA GLY A 163 -13.26 -23.38 -1.20
C GLY A 163 -11.80 -23.44 -0.74
N GLY A 164 -11.18 -22.29 -0.45
CA GLY A 164 -9.78 -22.19 -0.03
C GLY A 164 -8.77 -22.11 -1.17
N ASP A 165 -9.24 -21.91 -2.40
CA ASP A 165 -8.39 -21.73 -3.59
C ASP A 165 -7.62 -20.40 -3.52
N VAL A 166 -6.32 -20.51 -3.25
CA VAL A 166 -5.44 -19.35 -3.11
C VAL A 166 -5.25 -18.64 -4.44
N PHE A 167 -5.20 -19.36 -5.56
CA PHE A 167 -4.97 -18.77 -6.87
C PHE A 167 -6.17 -17.93 -7.31
N VAL A 168 -7.38 -18.48 -7.17
CA VAL A 168 -8.62 -17.77 -7.56
C VAL A 168 -8.84 -16.56 -6.66
N VAL A 169 -8.74 -16.70 -5.33
CA VAL A 169 -8.92 -15.57 -4.40
C VAL A 169 -7.87 -14.48 -4.66
N SER A 170 -6.63 -14.86 -4.96
CA SER A 170 -5.56 -13.91 -5.28
C SER A 170 -5.77 -13.19 -6.61
N SER A 171 -6.29 -13.89 -7.62
CA SER A 171 -6.61 -13.30 -8.92
C SER A 171 -7.74 -12.28 -8.80
N ILE A 172 -8.81 -12.63 -8.07
CA ILE A 172 -9.91 -11.71 -7.75
C ILE A 172 -9.39 -10.51 -6.97
N GLY A 173 -8.60 -10.74 -5.92
CA GLY A 173 -8.03 -9.68 -5.10
C GLY A 173 -7.15 -8.71 -5.90
N PHE A 174 -6.33 -9.23 -6.82
CA PHE A 174 -5.52 -8.41 -7.71
C PHE A 174 -6.35 -7.55 -8.66
N VAL A 175 -7.34 -8.14 -9.34
CA VAL A 175 -8.23 -7.38 -10.24
C VAL A 175 -8.98 -6.29 -9.46
N VAL A 176 -9.54 -6.62 -8.30
CA VAL A 176 -10.23 -5.66 -7.44
C VAL A 176 -9.28 -4.53 -7.04
N ALA A 177 -8.06 -4.85 -6.57
CA ALA A 177 -7.09 -3.84 -6.16
C ALA A 177 -6.72 -2.89 -7.32
N VAL A 178 -6.42 -3.41 -8.50
CA VAL A 178 -6.07 -2.61 -9.69
C VAL A 178 -7.24 -1.74 -10.11
N VAL A 179 -8.45 -2.30 -10.23
CA VAL A 179 -9.65 -1.54 -10.59
C VAL A 179 -9.94 -0.46 -9.54
N SER A 180 -9.81 -0.77 -8.26
CA SER A 180 -9.98 0.22 -7.18
C SER A 180 -8.98 1.36 -7.29
N ILE A 181 -7.69 1.07 -7.46
CA ILE A 181 -6.62 2.06 -7.50
C ILE A 181 -6.67 2.93 -8.76
N PHE A 182 -6.94 2.35 -9.93
CA PHE A 182 -6.81 3.07 -11.20
C PHE A 182 -8.12 3.59 -11.77
N ILE A 183 -9.27 3.06 -11.32
CA ILE A 183 -10.59 3.50 -11.79
C ILE A 183 -11.33 4.23 -10.67
N PHE A 184 -11.55 3.56 -9.53
CA PHE A 184 -12.36 4.15 -8.47
C PHE A 184 -11.66 5.31 -7.75
N MET A 185 -10.36 5.22 -7.45
CA MET A 185 -9.65 6.28 -6.73
C MET A 185 -9.65 7.62 -7.50
N PRO A 186 -9.31 7.70 -8.81
CA PRO A 186 -9.42 8.94 -9.55
C PRO A 186 -10.84 9.53 -9.55
N ILE A 187 -11.86 8.68 -9.66
CA ILE A 187 -13.26 9.11 -9.59
C ILE A 187 -13.58 9.70 -8.20
N LEU A 188 -13.18 9.03 -7.12
CA LEU A 188 -13.38 9.52 -5.76
C LEU A 188 -12.65 10.84 -5.52
N MET A 189 -11.43 10.98 -6.00
CA MET A 189 -10.67 12.23 -5.92
C MET A 189 -11.33 13.37 -6.70
N MET A 190 -11.82 13.09 -7.91
CA MET A 190 -12.57 14.07 -8.70
C MET A 190 -13.83 14.54 -7.96
N LEU A 191 -14.59 13.62 -7.37
CA LEU A 191 -15.78 13.96 -6.57
C LEU A 191 -15.42 14.73 -5.29
N ALA A 192 -14.36 14.32 -4.58
CA ALA A 192 -13.89 15.01 -3.39
C ALA A 192 -13.47 16.46 -3.72
N ASN A 193 -12.76 16.68 -4.83
CA ASN A 193 -12.40 18.01 -5.30
C ASN A 193 -13.63 18.84 -5.70
N ALA A 194 -14.67 18.22 -6.26
CA ALA A 194 -15.91 18.92 -6.56
C ALA A 194 -16.64 19.43 -5.30
N MET A 195 -16.43 18.77 -4.15
CA MET A 195 -16.97 19.17 -2.85
C MET A 195 -16.14 20.25 -2.15
N GLN A 196 -14.95 20.58 -2.65
CA GLN A 196 -14.07 21.57 -2.05
C GLN A 196 -14.62 23.00 -2.26
N THR A 197 -14.62 23.79 -1.20
CA THR A 197 -14.98 25.21 -1.21
C THR A 197 -13.74 26.08 -1.43
N ASP A 198 -13.94 27.34 -1.84
CA ASP A 198 -12.84 28.27 -2.13
C ASP A 198 -11.97 28.56 -0.88
N ASP A 199 -12.55 28.38 0.31
CA ASP A 199 -11.86 28.48 1.61
C ASP A 199 -11.09 27.20 2.01
N GLY A 200 -11.03 26.18 1.14
CA GLY A 200 -10.32 24.92 1.37
C GLY A 200 -11.04 23.88 2.23
N GLY A 201 -12.29 24.16 2.63
CA GLY A 201 -13.18 23.22 3.32
C GLY A 201 -13.94 22.28 2.37
N TYR A 202 -14.71 21.35 2.92
CA TYR A 202 -15.60 20.47 2.14
C TYR A 202 -17.07 20.79 2.48
N SER A 203 -17.90 20.99 1.47
CA SER A 203 -19.33 21.28 1.66
C SER A 203 -20.21 20.54 0.65
N LEU A 204 -21.06 19.66 1.17
CA LEU A 204 -22.07 18.96 0.37
C LEU A 204 -23.10 19.94 -0.22
N VAL A 205 -23.43 21.01 0.49
CA VAL A 205 -24.35 22.04 0.02
C VAL A 205 -23.75 22.82 -1.15
N ALA A 206 -22.46 23.18 -1.06
CA ALA A 206 -21.75 23.84 -2.15
C ALA A 206 -21.63 22.93 -3.38
N PHE A 207 -21.39 21.63 -3.17
CA PHE A 207 -21.40 20.65 -4.25
C PHE A 207 -22.77 20.57 -4.96
N LEU A 208 -23.87 20.47 -4.22
CA LEU A 208 -25.21 20.43 -4.81
C LEU A 208 -25.55 21.72 -5.56
N ALA A 209 -25.15 22.88 -5.02
CA ALA A 209 -25.33 24.17 -5.70
C ALA A 209 -24.53 24.26 -7.01
N LYS A 210 -23.29 23.72 -7.04
CA LYS A 210 -22.49 23.59 -8.27
C LYS A 210 -23.17 22.60 -9.24
N LEU A 211 -23.56 21.42 -8.75
CA LEU A 211 -24.13 20.34 -9.55
C LEU A 211 -25.42 20.76 -10.24
N PHE A 212 -26.28 21.55 -9.60
CA PHE A 212 -27.55 22.05 -10.17
C PHE A 212 -27.47 23.50 -10.66
N SER A 213 -26.27 24.03 -10.88
CA SER A 213 -26.08 25.40 -11.36
C SER A 213 -26.65 25.57 -12.77
N SER A 214 -27.39 26.65 -13.02
CA SER A 214 -27.87 26.98 -14.36
C SER A 214 -26.74 27.09 -15.38
N ARG A 215 -25.52 27.46 -14.98
CA ARG A 215 -24.35 27.47 -15.89
C ARG A 215 -23.99 26.11 -16.49
N LEU A 216 -24.33 25.00 -15.83
CA LEU A 216 -24.05 23.65 -16.31
C LEU A 216 -25.19 23.07 -17.15
N TRP A 217 -26.42 23.56 -16.95
CA TRP A 217 -27.63 22.98 -17.52
C TRP A 217 -28.41 23.93 -18.44
N SER A 218 -28.03 25.20 -18.53
CA SER A 218 -28.64 26.15 -19.47
C SER A 218 -28.31 25.73 -20.89
N LEU A 219 -29.33 25.75 -21.75
CA LEU A 219 -29.23 25.45 -23.17
C LEU A 219 -29.17 26.73 -24.04
N ASP A 220 -29.03 27.89 -23.38
CA ASP A 220 -28.90 29.23 -24.00
C ASP A 220 -27.48 29.49 -24.52
#